data_AF-A0A3C1FPU6-F1
#
_entry.id   AF-A0A3C1FPU6-F1
#
_cell.length_a   1.000
_cell.length_b   1.000
_cell.length_c   1.000
_cell.angle_alpha   90.00
_cell.angle_beta   90.00
_cell.angle_gamma   90.00
#
_symmetry.space_group_name_H-M   'P 1'
#
loop_
_entity.id
_entity.type
_entity.pdbx_description
1 polymer ?
#
loop_
_entity_poly.entity_id
_entity_poly.type
_entity_poly.pdbx_seq_one_letter_code
_entity_poly.pdbx_strand_id
1 'polypeptide(L)'
;DYDCWHEHHEAVDVSAVLEVLTRNAAHGRALAARMAEKIAPRPAVCPHGCDRGLDTALITAPEKRDPALVAKLDAVAGRVLGNQPHQDRAR
;
A
#
# COMPACT_ATOMS: atom_id res chain seq x y z
N ASP A 1 -13.37 -11.88 14.06
CA ASP A 1 -13.63 -13.30 14.35
C ASP A 1 -12.29 -14.03 14.36
N TYR A 2 -12.27 -15.31 14.79
CA TYR A 2 -11.05 -16.13 14.83
C TYR A 2 -10.94 -17.05 13.59
N ASP A 3 -11.59 -16.68 12.48
CA ASP A 3 -11.67 -17.49 11.27
C ASP A 3 -12.16 -18.93 11.60
N CYS A 4 -11.95 -19.91 10.72
CA CYS A 4 -12.41 -21.30 10.93
C CYS A 4 -11.35 -22.25 11.49
N TRP A 5 -10.13 -21.78 11.75
CA TRP A 5 -9.01 -22.62 12.21
C TRP A 5 -8.97 -22.84 13.73
N HIS A 6 -9.79 -22.11 14.50
CA HIS A 6 -9.69 -22.10 15.95
C HIS A 6 -10.62 -23.12 16.60
N GLU A 7 -10.08 -24.26 17.04
CA GLU A 7 -10.81 -25.46 17.51
C GLU A 7 -11.80 -25.21 18.68
N HIS A 8 -11.56 -24.19 19.50
CA HIS A 8 -12.42 -23.84 20.65
C HIS A 8 -13.34 -22.63 20.42
N HIS A 9 -13.41 -22.11 19.20
CA HIS A 9 -14.31 -21.02 18.84
C HIS A 9 -15.40 -21.51 17.89
N GLU A 10 -16.61 -20.97 18.04
CA GLU A 10 -17.69 -21.22 17.09
C GLU A 10 -17.27 -20.78 15.68
N ALA A 11 -17.67 -21.55 14.67
CA ALA A 11 -17.47 -21.18 13.28
C ALA A 11 -18.02 -19.77 13.03
N VAL A 12 -17.32 -19.00 12.18
CA VAL A 12 -17.64 -17.59 11.91
C VAL A 12 -19.10 -17.44 11.47
N ASP A 13 -19.89 -16.76 12.28
CA ASP A 13 -21.26 -16.37 11.94
C ASP A 13 -21.31 -14.93 11.38
N VAL A 14 -22.16 -14.73 10.37
CA VAL A 14 -22.29 -13.44 9.67
C VAL A 14 -22.78 -12.34 10.63
N SER A 15 -23.69 -12.66 11.56
CA SER A 15 -24.22 -11.65 12.48
C SER A 15 -23.16 -11.19 13.48
N ALA A 16 -22.32 -12.10 13.98
CA ALA A 16 -21.18 -11.78 14.82
C ALA A 16 -20.13 -10.91 14.10
N VAL A 17 -19.86 -11.18 12.82
CA VAL A 17 -18.96 -10.34 12.00
C VAL A 17 -19.52 -8.93 11.85
N LEU A 18 -20.82 -8.81 11.52
CA LEU A 18 -21.47 -7.51 11.34
C LEU A 18 -21.47 -6.69 12.64
N GLU A 19 -21.71 -7.31 13.79
CA GLU A 19 -21.67 -6.62 15.08
C GLU A 19 -20.28 -6.01 15.35
N VAL A 20 -19.22 -6.83 15.21
CA VAL A 20 -17.85 -6.38 15.43
C VAL A 20 -17.44 -5.31 14.42
N LEU A 21 -17.81 -5.48 13.15
CA LEU A 21 -17.52 -4.53 12.09
C LEU A 21 -18.19 -3.18 12.35
N THR A 22 -19.49 -3.17 12.67
CA THR A 22 -20.23 -1.94 12.94
C THR A 22 -19.67 -1.23 14.18
N ARG A 23 -19.35 -1.98 15.24
CA ARG A 23 -18.71 -1.43 16.46
C ARG A 23 -17.37 -0.77 16.14
N ASN A 24 -16.54 -1.41 15.31
CA ASN A 24 -15.20 -0.92 15.00
C ASN A 24 -15.18 0.15 13.89
N ALA A 25 -16.23 0.29 13.08
CA ALA A 25 -16.25 1.21 11.95
C ALA A 25 -16.02 2.68 12.37
N ALA A 26 -16.61 3.10 13.50
CA ALA A 26 -16.39 4.44 14.05
C ALA A 26 -14.93 4.67 14.45
N HIS A 27 -14.31 3.68 15.11
CA HIS A 27 -12.89 3.74 15.50
C HIS A 27 -11.96 3.77 14.28
N GLY A 28 -12.26 2.98 13.25
CA GLY A 28 -11.50 2.97 12.00
C GLY A 28 -11.51 4.33 11.30
N ARG A 29 -12.69 4.96 11.18
CA ARG A 29 -12.80 6.31 10.61
C ARG A 29 -12.03 7.36 11.42
N ALA A 30 -12.15 7.32 12.75
CA ALA A 30 -11.43 8.24 13.62
C ALA A 30 -9.91 8.05 13.51
N LEU A 31 -9.42 6.81 13.44
CA LEU A 31 -8.01 6.51 13.25
C LEU A 31 -7.50 7.04 11.91
N ALA A 32 -8.21 6.78 10.81
CA ALA A 32 -7.82 7.24 9.48
C ALA A 32 -7.70 8.77 9.41
N ALA A 33 -8.69 9.49 9.94
CA ALA A 33 -8.69 10.96 9.97
C ALA A 33 -7.49 11.51 10.76
N ARG A 34 -7.26 11.00 11.97
CA ARG A 34 -6.15 11.45 12.83
C ARG A 34 -4.78 11.06 12.26
N MET A 35 -4.69 9.93 11.56
CA MET A 35 -3.45 9.51 10.91
C MET A 35 -3.09 10.44 9.74
N ALA A 36 -4.07 10.88 8.94
CA ALA A 36 -3.82 11.82 7.85
C ALA A 36 -3.18 13.13 8.34
N GLU A 37 -3.70 13.69 9.45
CA GLU A 37 -3.11 14.88 10.10
C GLU A 37 -1.67 14.64 10.58
N LYS A 38 -1.40 13.46 11.14
CA LYS A 38 -0.06 13.11 11.63
C LYS A 38 0.97 12.86 10.52
N ILE A 39 0.53 12.39 9.35
CA ILE A 39 1.39 12.12 8.20
C ILE A 39 1.59 13.37 7.34
N ALA A 40 0.67 14.35 7.39
CA ALA A 40 0.77 15.60 6.62
C ALA A 40 2.15 16.30 6.67
N PRO A 41 2.86 16.41 7.82
CA PRO A 41 4.17 17.07 7.88
C PRO A 41 5.33 16.16 7.44
N ARG A 42 5.08 14.91 7.04
CA ARG A 42 6.13 13.97 6.64
C ARG A 42 6.82 14.47 5.37
N PRO A 43 8.17 14.43 5.30
CA PRO A 43 8.89 14.76 4.08
C PRO A 43 8.53 13.80 2.93
N ALA A 44 8.65 14.29 1.69
CA ALA A 44 8.39 13.50 0.49
C ALA A 44 9.29 12.24 0.42
N VAL A 45 10.56 12.38 0.80
CA VAL A 45 11.50 11.25 0.94
C VAL A 45 11.47 10.73 2.37
N CYS A 46 11.33 9.40 2.55
CA CYS A 46 11.32 8.82 3.89
C CYS A 46 12.71 8.91 4.53
N PRO A 47 12.86 9.49 5.73
CA PRO A 47 14.15 9.46 6.42
C PRO A 47 14.56 8.05 6.87
N HIS A 48 13.59 7.13 6.97
CA HIS A 48 13.81 5.72 7.32
C HIS A 48 13.92 4.80 6.09
N GLY A 49 13.94 5.36 4.87
CA GLY A 49 14.08 4.57 3.63
C GLY A 49 12.87 3.72 3.24
N CYS A 50 11.73 3.88 3.93
CA CYS A 50 10.51 3.12 3.70
C CYS A 50 9.92 3.25 2.28
N ASP A 51 10.25 4.33 1.56
CA ASP A 51 9.83 4.60 0.18
C ASP A 51 10.82 4.07 -0.88
N ARG A 52 11.92 3.44 -0.44
CA ARG A 52 13.03 2.99 -1.28
C ARG A 52 13.13 1.47 -1.43
N GLY A 53 12.15 0.72 -0.95
CA GLY A 53 12.18 -0.76 -1.01
C GLY A 53 12.42 -1.35 -2.40
N LEU A 54 11.99 -0.67 -3.47
CA LEU A 54 12.20 -1.14 -4.84
C LEU A 54 13.64 -0.98 -5.37
N ASP A 55 14.53 -0.28 -4.66
CA ASP A 55 15.91 -0.05 -5.10
C ASP A 55 16.70 -1.35 -5.24
N THR A 56 16.35 -2.36 -4.45
CA THR A 56 17.04 -3.65 -4.40
C THR A 56 16.12 -4.84 -4.70
N ALA A 57 14.83 -4.60 -4.95
CA ALA A 57 13.83 -5.66 -5.10
C ALA A 57 13.60 -6.11 -6.56
N LEU A 58 14.24 -5.47 -7.54
CA LEU A 58 14.10 -5.84 -8.95
C LEU A 58 15.05 -6.98 -9.33
N ILE A 59 14.49 -8.18 -9.45
CA ILE A 59 15.26 -9.40 -9.80
C ILE A 59 15.50 -9.50 -11.32
N THR A 60 14.56 -9.01 -12.14
CA THR A 60 14.68 -9.06 -13.61
C THR A 60 15.82 -8.18 -14.08
N ALA A 61 16.84 -8.77 -14.72
CA ALA A 61 17.99 -8.05 -15.26
C ALA A 61 17.57 -6.99 -16.31
N PRO A 62 18.23 -5.82 -16.38
CA PRO A 62 17.84 -4.71 -17.26
C PRO A 62 17.61 -5.11 -18.72
N GLU A 63 18.50 -5.94 -19.28
CA GLU A 63 18.47 -6.43 -20.65
C GLU A 63 17.36 -7.44 -20.94
N LYS A 64 16.65 -7.92 -19.91
CA LYS A 64 15.51 -8.84 -20.01
C LYS A 64 14.16 -8.16 -19.79
N ARG A 65 14.13 -6.84 -19.67
CA ARG A 65 12.90 -6.09 -19.41
C ARG A 65 12.26 -5.68 -20.73
N ASP A 66 11.05 -6.18 -20.98
CA ASP A 66 10.22 -5.72 -22.09
C ASP A 66 9.79 -4.26 -21.85
N PRO A 67 10.10 -3.32 -22.76
CA PRO A 67 9.70 -1.92 -22.63
C PRO A 67 8.20 -1.71 -22.43
N ALA A 68 7.35 -2.52 -23.09
CA ALA A 68 5.90 -2.41 -22.97
C ALA A 68 5.38 -2.88 -21.59
N LEU A 69 6.07 -3.83 -20.96
CA LEU A 69 5.76 -4.25 -19.59
C LEU A 69 6.28 -3.24 -18.57
N VAL A 70 7.47 -2.69 -18.77
CA VAL A 70 8.03 -1.62 -17.94
C VAL A 70 7.12 -0.39 -17.94
N ALA A 71 6.54 -0.04 -19.10
CA ALA A 71 5.61 1.07 -19.23
C ALA A 71 4.41 0.96 -18.28
N LYS A 72 3.88 -0.26 -18.07
CA LYS A 72 2.74 -0.52 -17.18
C LYS A 72 3.06 -0.34 -15.69
N LEU A 73 4.35 -0.24 -15.33
CA LEU A 73 4.83 -0.13 -13.95
C LEU A 73 5.18 1.32 -13.57
N ASP A 74 4.82 2.30 -14.39
CA ASP A 74 5.13 3.72 -14.16
C ASP A 74 4.70 4.22 -12.77
N ALA A 75 3.48 3.89 -12.35
CA ALA A 75 2.90 4.34 -11.09
C ALA A 75 3.57 3.75 -9.84
N VAL A 76 4.18 2.57 -9.96
CA VAL A 76 4.72 1.80 -8.81
C VAL A 76 6.25 1.76 -8.78
N ALA A 77 6.89 1.62 -9.93
CA ALA A 77 8.33 1.39 -10.06
C ALA A 77 9.03 2.38 -11.02
N GLY A 78 8.33 3.41 -11.52
CA GLY A 78 8.87 4.36 -12.48
C GLY A 78 10.20 4.98 -12.06
N ARG A 79 10.34 5.28 -10.77
CA ARG A 79 11.60 5.80 -10.18
C ARG A 79 12.82 4.90 -10.42
N VAL A 80 12.68 3.59 -10.28
CA VAL A 80 13.80 2.62 -10.39
C VAL A 80 13.94 2.02 -11.78
N LEU A 81 12.90 2.10 -12.62
CA LEU A 81 12.90 1.60 -13.99
C LEU A 81 13.21 2.68 -15.04
N GLY A 82 13.45 3.93 -14.62
CA GLY A 82 13.74 5.05 -15.55
C GLY A 82 12.51 5.52 -16.32
N ASN A 83 11.31 5.12 -15.90
CA ASN A 83 10.05 5.55 -16.47
C ASN A 83 9.63 6.81 -15.70
N GLN A 84 10.05 7.98 -16.17
CA GLN A 84 9.61 9.27 -15.61
C GLN A 84 8.33 9.71 -16.34
N PRO A 85 7.12 9.44 -15.84
CA PRO A 85 5.98 10.21 -16.27
C PRO A 85 6.12 11.63 -15.68
N HIS A 86 5.92 12.65 -16.52
CA HIS A 86 5.54 14.02 -16.11
C HIS A 86 6.62 15.07 -15.73
N GLN A 87 7.74 15.17 -16.46
CA GLN A 87 8.51 16.43 -16.47
C GLN A 87 7.97 17.51 -17.45
N ASP A 88 6.95 17.19 -18.25
CA ASP A 88 6.44 18.06 -19.33
C ASP A 88 5.12 18.83 -19.03
N ARG A 89 4.57 18.81 -17.80
CA ARG A 89 3.35 19.61 -17.48
C ARG A 89 3.59 20.84 -16.61
N ALA A 90 4.80 21.39 -16.65
CA ALA A 90 5.14 22.67 -16.02
C ALA A 90 5.80 23.67 -16.99
N ARG A 91 5.27 23.76 -18.22
CA ARG A 91 5.43 24.91 -19.11
C ARG A 91 4.07 25.46 -19.50
#